data_AF-A0A8T5QXF2-F1
#
_entry.id   AF-A0A8T5QXF2-F1
#
_cell.length_a   1.000
_cell.length_b   1.000
_cell.length_c   1.000
_cell.angle_alpha   90.00
_cell.angle_beta   90.00
_cell.angle_gamma   90.00
#
_symmetry.space_group_name_H-M   'P 1'
#
loop_
_entity.id
_entity.type
_entity.pdbx_description
1 polymer ?
#
loop_
_entity_poly.entity_id
_entity_poly.type
_entity_poly.pdbx_seq_one_letter_code
_entity_poly.pdbx_strand_id
1 'polypeptide(L)'
;MLDVTLYAKCECCGCEKEVFSANIRLSNLSNELGIHDLLCYPYDKKLNITKAYQLITPLKNALVELSYNKEKYAKFNTFHNGRYYNDDFISFLEEYLGACIQYPLARISTC
;
A
#
# COMPACT_ATOMS: atom_id res chain seq x y z
N MET A 1 -9.41 9.28 -4.26
CA MET A 1 -8.54 8.38 -5.02
C MET A 1 -7.13 8.74 -4.60
N LEU A 2 -6.25 7.76 -4.41
CA LEU A 2 -4.89 7.97 -3.94
C LEU A 2 -3.94 7.45 -5.02
N ASP A 3 -3.02 8.28 -5.45
CA ASP A 3 -1.91 7.85 -6.28
C ASP A 3 -0.71 7.53 -5.39
N VAL A 4 -0.15 6.34 -5.55
CA VAL A 4 1.04 5.86 -4.83
C VAL A 4 2.12 5.50 -5.83
N THR A 5 3.33 5.99 -5.58
CA THR A 5 4.47 5.75 -6.47
C THR A 5 5.74 5.47 -5.67
N LEU A 6 6.54 4.50 -6.11
CA LEU A 6 7.88 4.27 -5.60
C LEU A 6 8.92 4.72 -6.61
N TYR A 7 9.89 5.49 -6.14
CA TYR A 7 11.03 5.97 -6.92
C TYR A 7 12.32 5.37 -6.40
N ALA A 8 12.97 4.53 -7.20
CA ALA A 8 14.28 3.97 -6.88
C ALA A 8 15.39 4.78 -7.57
N LYS A 9 16.52 4.96 -6.90
CA LYS A 9 17.71 5.58 -7.53
C LYS A 9 18.43 4.55 -8.40
N CYS A 10 18.81 4.93 -9.62
CA CYS A 10 19.76 4.13 -10.40
C CYS A 10 21.13 4.22 -9.75
N GLU A 11 21.76 3.08 -9.52
CA GLU A 11 23.16 3.01 -9.10
C GLU A 11 24.11 3.61 -10.16
N CYS A 12 23.69 3.57 -11.44
CA CYS A 12 24.46 4.05 -12.58
C CYS A 12 24.58 5.58 -12.68
N CYS A 13 23.47 6.31 -12.51
CA CYS A 13 23.40 7.76 -12.72
C CYS A 13 22.86 8.56 -11.54
N GLY A 14 22.45 7.92 -10.44
CA GLY A 14 21.79 8.58 -9.31
C GLY A 14 20.38 9.13 -9.62
N CYS A 15 19.97 9.10 -10.88
CA CYS A 15 18.66 9.41 -11.41
C CYS A 15 17.56 8.56 -10.74
N GLU A 16 16.43 9.16 -10.37
CA GLU A 16 15.27 8.42 -9.84
C GLU A 16 14.44 7.85 -10.99
N LYS A 17 14.02 6.60 -10.86
CA LYS A 17 13.09 5.92 -11.77
C LYS A 17 11.87 5.46 -11.01
N GLU A 18 10.71 5.65 -11.60
CA GLU A 18 9.49 4.99 -11.15
C GLU A 18 9.66 3.48 -11.29
N VAL A 19 9.50 2.76 -10.18
CA VAL A 19 9.58 1.29 -10.13
C VAL A 19 8.26 0.64 -9.75
N PHE A 20 7.31 1.44 -9.30
CA PHE A 20 5.94 1.04 -9.01
C PHE A 20 5.05 2.27 -9.03
N SER A 21 3.87 2.16 -9.62
CA SER A 21 2.79 3.12 -9.47
C SER A 21 1.45 2.39 -9.41
N ALA A 22 0.56 2.91 -8.59
CA ALA A 22 -0.82 2.44 -8.54
C ALA A 22 -1.73 3.62 -8.21
N ASN A 23 -2.91 3.58 -8.82
CA ASN A 23 -4.01 4.48 -8.50
C ASN A 23 -5.07 3.64 -7.79
N ILE A 24 -5.21 3.86 -6.49
CA ILE A 24 -6.09 3.05 -5.64
C ILE A 24 -7.19 3.91 -5.02
N ARG A 25 -8.39 3.35 -4.96
CA ARG A 25 -9.45 3.92 -4.13
C ARG A 25 -9.36 3.24 -2.76
N LEU A 26 -9.15 4.03 -1.71
CA LEU A 26 -9.10 3.49 -0.36
C LEU A 26 -10.49 3.07 0.11
N SER A 27 -10.56 1.87 0.68
CA SER A 27 -11.74 1.33 1.36
C SER A 27 -11.78 1.76 2.82
N ASN A 28 -12.96 1.72 3.43
CA ASN A 28 -13.07 1.77 4.89
C ASN A 28 -12.27 0.64 5.58
N LEU A 29 -12.03 -0.46 4.85
CA LEU A 29 -11.18 -1.56 5.30
C LEU A 29 -9.74 -1.12 5.62
N SER A 30 -9.18 -0.12 4.93
CA SER A 30 -7.82 0.35 5.26
C SER A 30 -7.75 1.01 6.64
N ASN A 31 -8.83 1.65 7.10
CA ASN A 31 -8.94 2.20 8.46
C ASN A 31 -8.98 1.08 9.50
N GLU A 32 -9.76 0.04 9.22
CA GLU A 32 -9.97 -1.10 10.11
C GLU A 32 -8.73 -1.99 10.23
N LEU A 33 -7.85 -1.97 9.22
CA LEU A 33 -6.54 -2.60 9.26
C LEU A 33 -5.46 -1.69 9.87
N GLY A 34 -5.80 -0.44 10.21
CA GLY A 34 -4.86 0.52 10.80
C GLY A 34 -3.79 1.03 9.84
N ILE A 35 -3.98 0.90 8.52
CA ILE A 35 -3.00 1.29 7.50
C ILE A 35 -3.40 2.52 6.69
N HIS A 36 -4.61 3.06 6.88
CA HIS A 36 -5.10 4.20 6.12
C HIS A 36 -4.11 5.38 6.13
N ASP A 37 -3.67 5.82 7.30
CA ASP A 37 -2.79 6.99 7.41
C ASP A 37 -1.39 6.71 6.88
N LEU A 38 -0.93 5.46 6.95
CA LEU A 38 0.35 5.04 6.35
C LEU A 38 0.32 5.17 4.82
N LEU A 39 -0.84 4.94 4.20
CA LEU A 39 -1.04 5.05 2.76
C LEU A 39 -1.32 6.50 2.32
N CYS A 40 -2.20 7.22 3.02
CA CYS A 40 -2.59 8.59 2.66
C CYS A 40 -1.55 9.65 3.02
N TYR A 41 -0.93 9.50 4.17
CA TYR A 41 -0.13 10.55 4.80
C TYR A 41 1.21 10.02 5.31
N PRO A 42 1.98 9.26 4.50
CA PRO A 42 3.23 8.66 4.96
C PRO A 42 4.22 9.71 5.48
N TYR A 43 4.15 10.93 4.94
CA TYR A 43 5.01 12.06 5.34
C TYR A 43 4.52 12.86 6.55
N ASP A 44 3.38 12.51 7.14
CA ASP A 44 2.97 13.17 8.39
C ASP A 44 4.09 13.05 9.42
N LYS A 45 4.35 14.12 10.17
CA LYS A 45 5.46 14.20 11.12
C LYS A 45 5.45 13.07 12.15
N LYS A 46 4.28 12.51 12.47
CA LYS A 46 4.14 11.39 13.41
C LYS A 46 4.57 10.05 12.81
N LEU A 47 4.40 9.87 11.50
CA LEU A 47 4.69 8.63 10.78
C LEU A 47 6.11 8.64 10.19
N ASN A 48 6.49 9.76 9.56
CA ASN A 48 7.81 9.97 8.93
C ASN A 48 8.27 8.79 8.06
N ILE A 49 7.34 8.26 7.26
CA ILE A 49 7.56 7.17 6.31
C ILE A 49 8.03 7.79 5.00
N THR A 50 9.32 7.68 4.74
CA THR A 50 9.95 8.24 3.54
C THR A 50 10.51 7.15 2.62
N LYS A 51 10.60 5.91 3.14
CA LYS A 51 11.21 4.77 2.48
C LYS A 51 10.31 3.55 2.49
N ALA A 52 10.32 2.82 1.39
CA ALA A 52 9.46 1.67 1.16
C ALA A 52 9.61 0.56 2.24
N TYR A 53 10.82 0.36 2.78
CA TYR A 53 11.02 -0.65 3.83
C TYR A 53 10.16 -0.41 5.08
N GLN A 54 9.82 0.85 5.38
CA GLN A 54 9.02 1.22 6.54
C GLN A 54 7.56 0.73 6.41
N LEU A 55 7.10 0.46 5.18
CA LEU A 55 5.77 -0.06 4.90
C LEU A 55 5.72 -1.59 4.90
N ILE A 56 6.85 -2.29 4.81
CA ILE A 56 6.87 -3.77 4.68
C ILE A 56 6.14 -4.43 5.86
N THR A 57 6.49 -4.07 7.10
CA THR A 57 5.89 -4.70 8.28
C THR A 57 4.40 -4.36 8.42
N PRO A 58 3.97 -3.09 8.34
CA PRO A 58 2.55 -2.77 8.37
C PRO A 58 1.72 -3.46 7.29
N LEU A 59 2.21 -3.50 6.05
CA LEU A 59 1.49 -4.15 4.94
C LEU A 59 1.40 -5.66 5.12
N LYS A 60 2.49 -6.31 5.57
CA LYS A 60 2.47 -7.75 5.92
C LYS A 60 1.45 -8.03 7.01
N ASN A 61 1.44 -7.24 8.08
CA ASN A 61 0.50 -7.43 9.18
C ASN A 61 -0.95 -7.27 8.72
N ALA A 62 -1.24 -6.30 7.85
CA ALA A 62 -2.57 -6.10 7.29
C ALA A 62 -3.03 -7.29 6.44
N LEU A 63 -2.16 -7.83 5.56
CA LEU A 63 -2.47 -9.01 4.74
C LEU A 63 -2.67 -10.26 5.59
N VAL A 64 -1.84 -10.45 6.62
CA VAL A 64 -2.00 -11.55 7.58
C VAL A 64 -3.34 -11.42 8.32
N GLU A 65 -3.67 -10.25 8.85
CA GLU A 65 -4.92 -9.99 9.57
C GLU A 65 -6.15 -10.25 8.69
N LEU A 66 -6.11 -9.86 7.41
CA LEU A 66 -7.14 -10.18 6.43
C LEU A 66 -7.30 -11.69 6.19
N SER A 67 -6.18 -12.42 6.10
CA SER A 67 -6.19 -13.85 5.84
C SER A 67 -6.76 -14.67 7.00
N TYR A 68 -6.50 -14.25 8.24
CA TYR A 68 -6.96 -14.92 9.45
C TYR A 68 -8.39 -14.54 9.83
N ASN A 69 -8.82 -13.30 9.56
CA ASN A 69 -10.12 -12.78 10.01
C ASN A 69 -11.07 -12.48 8.85
N LYS A 70 -11.15 -13.38 7.87
CA LYS A 70 -11.98 -13.19 6.65
C LYS A 70 -13.43 -12.82 6.96
N GLU A 71 -14.05 -13.46 7.94
CA GLU A 71 -15.44 -13.19 8.34
C GLU A 71 -15.64 -11.78 8.90
N LYS A 72 -14.69 -11.29 9.72
CA LYS A 72 -14.70 -9.93 10.28
C LYS A 72 -14.72 -8.87 9.19
N TYR A 73 -14.00 -9.12 8.09
CA TYR A 73 -13.83 -8.17 6.99
C TYR A 73 -14.79 -8.39 5.82
N ALA A 74 -15.56 -9.49 5.81
CA ALA A 74 -16.57 -9.77 4.79
C ALA A 74 -17.61 -8.64 4.65
N LYS A 75 -17.93 -7.94 5.75
CA LYS A 75 -18.85 -6.79 5.75
C LYS A 75 -18.38 -5.59 4.91
N PHE A 76 -17.07 -5.47 4.66
CA PHE A 76 -16.51 -4.42 3.80
C PHE A 76 -16.50 -4.83 2.33
N ASN A 77 -16.77 -6.10 2.04
CA ASN A 77 -16.71 -6.63 0.70
C ASN A 77 -17.95 -6.22 -0.10
N THR A 78 -17.82 -5.14 -0.87
CA THR A 78 -18.90 -4.67 -1.74
C THR A 78 -18.67 -5.15 -3.18
N PHE A 79 -19.70 -5.72 -3.79
CA PHE A 79 -19.67 -6.15 -5.19
C PHE A 79 -20.12 -5.01 -6.09
N HIS A 80 -19.31 -4.64 -7.07
CA HIS A 80 -19.64 -3.62 -8.05
C HIS A 80 -19.02 -3.97 -9.41
N ASN A 81 -19.78 -3.82 -10.50
CA ASN A 81 -19.34 -4.08 -11.87
C ASN A 81 -18.60 -5.42 -12.08
N GLY A 82 -19.04 -6.49 -11.41
CA GLY A 82 -18.44 -7.81 -11.58
C GLY A 82 -17.25 -8.12 -10.67
N ARG A 83 -16.84 -7.20 -9.78
CA ARG A 83 -15.69 -7.36 -8.88
C ARG A 83 -16.02 -7.01 -7.44
N TYR A 84 -15.27 -7.64 -6.54
CA TYR A 84 -15.30 -7.35 -5.11
C TYR A 84 -14.26 -6.29 -4.78
N TYR A 85 -14.68 -5.22 -4.11
CA TYR A 85 -13.80 -4.11 -3.75
C TYR A 85 -12.60 -4.56 -2.90
N ASN A 86 -12.82 -5.54 -2.02
CA ASN A 86 -11.75 -6.08 -1.20
C ASN A 86 -10.68 -6.77 -2.04
N ASP A 87 -11.05 -7.44 -3.12
CA ASP A 87 -10.10 -8.17 -3.97
C ASP A 87 -9.16 -7.20 -4.69
N ASP A 88 -9.69 -6.08 -5.20
CA ASP A 88 -8.88 -5.03 -5.83
C ASP A 88 -7.93 -4.38 -4.79
N PHE A 89 -8.42 -4.13 -3.57
CA PHE A 89 -7.60 -3.56 -2.49
C PHE A 89 -6.53 -4.54 -1.99
N ILE A 90 -6.86 -5.82 -1.85
CA ILE A 90 -5.91 -6.87 -1.43
C ILE A 90 -4.81 -7.04 -2.49
N SER A 91 -5.19 -7.13 -3.76
CA SER A 91 -4.24 -7.24 -4.88
C SER A 91 -3.26 -6.06 -4.87
N PHE A 92 -3.78 -4.84 -4.67
CA PHE A 92 -2.95 -3.67 -4.51
C PHE A 92 -1.97 -3.80 -3.33
N LEU A 93 -2.41 -4.25 -2.14
CA LEU A 93 -1.52 -4.42 -0.98
C LEU A 93 -0.42 -5.45 -1.24
N GLU A 94 -0.74 -6.55 -1.92
CA GLU A 94 0.22 -7.60 -2.29
C GLU A 94 1.28 -7.08 -3.27
N GLU A 95 0.85 -6.41 -4.33
CA GLU A 95 1.75 -5.81 -5.33
C GLU A 95 2.62 -4.71 -4.70
N TYR A 96 2.02 -3.85 -3.88
CA TYR A 96 2.73 -2.75 -3.23
C TYR A 96 3.74 -3.27 -2.19
N LEU A 97 3.38 -4.31 -1.42
CA LEU A 97 4.31 -5.00 -0.53
C LEU A 97 5.46 -5.64 -1.33
N GLY A 98 5.16 -6.29 -2.45
CA GLY A 98 6.17 -6.87 -3.35
C GLY A 98 7.17 -5.82 -3.83
N ALA A 99 6.67 -4.67 -4.29
CA ALA A 99 7.50 -3.55 -4.71
C ALA A 99 8.34 -2.97 -3.57
N CYS A 100 7.77 -2.87 -2.35
CA CYS A 100 8.52 -2.42 -1.18
C CYS A 100 9.64 -3.40 -0.78
N ILE A 101 9.42 -4.71 -0.92
CA ILE A 101 10.44 -5.73 -0.67
C ILE A 101 11.54 -5.68 -1.74
N GLN A 102 11.16 -5.50 -3.01
CA GLN A 102 12.11 -5.45 -4.12
C GLN A 102 12.96 -4.17 -4.11
N TYR A 103 12.38 -3.04 -3.69
CA TYR A 103 13.03 -1.73 -3.68
C TYR A 103 12.93 -1.06 -2.29
N PRO A 104 13.56 -1.61 -1.24
CA PRO A 104 13.36 -1.16 0.14
C PRO A 104 13.81 0.30 0.38
N LEU A 105 14.77 0.79 -0.40
CA LEU A 105 15.28 2.16 -0.30
C LEU A 105 14.55 3.16 -1.21
N ALA A 106 13.55 2.70 -1.99
CA ALA A 106 12.77 3.58 -2.83
C ALA A 106 12.09 4.66 -1.99
N ARG A 107 12.11 5.88 -2.52
CA ARG A 107 11.35 6.99 -1.97
C ARG A 107 9.88 6.74 -2.31
N ILE A 108 9.01 6.92 -1.32
CA ILE A 108 7.56 6.86 -1.53
C ILE A 108 7.11 8.15 -2.24
N SER A 109 5.89 8.21 -2.74
CA SER A 109 5.21 9.42 -3.19
C SER A 109 3.72 9.14 -3.12
N THR A 110 2.98 10.08 -2.57
CA THR A 110 1.52 9.98 -2.42
C THR A 110 0.92 11.32 -2.82
N CYS A 111 -0.05 11.31 -3.72
CA CYS A 111 -0.78 12.52 -4.13
C CYS A 111 -2.29 12.28 -4.27
#